data_AF-A0A931WJW1-F1
#
_entry.id   AF-A0A931WJW1-F1
#
_cell.length_a   1.000
_cell.length_b   1.000
_cell.length_c   1.000
_cell.angle_alpha   90.00
_cell.angle_beta   90.00
_cell.angle_gamma   90.00
#
_symmetry.space_group_name_H-M   'P 1'
#
loop_
_entity.id
_entity.type
_entity.pdbx_description
1 polymer ?
#
loop_
_entity_poly.entity_id
_entity_poly.type
_entity_poly.pdbx_seq_one_letter_code
_entity_poly.pdbx_strand_id
1 'polypeptide(L)'
;MVPKKVFFTKGVGVHKERLASFEMALRVAGLAHCNLVLVSSIYPPGCKVISKEEGLKLLRPGEIVFAVYDRESNNEPNRLIAASVGLAIPADSSMHGYLSEHHSFGETDEKAGEYAEDLAASMLATTVGIEFDPELDWDEREQLFKMSGKIVRTTNITQSAVGNKDGLWTTVFAAAVFINDDNLPVEAVKSAAGNNKVSVQEEVLQQVVEGPLKDTEHHEPAAHLNKEEAKQGTGRVRLPKPL
;
A
#
# COMPACT_ATOMS: atom_id res chain seq x y z
N MET A 1 3.29 -11.60 -2.37
CA MET A 1 2.57 -11.05 -1.20
C MET A 1 1.18 -10.66 -1.65
N VAL A 2 0.13 -11.06 -0.92
CA VAL A 2 -1.27 -10.65 -1.17
C VAL A 2 -1.83 -10.18 0.18
N PRO A 3 -2.34 -8.94 0.30
CA PRO A 3 -2.78 -8.43 1.59
C PRO A 3 -4.06 -9.12 2.07
N LYS A 4 -4.13 -9.36 3.38
CA LYS A 4 -5.27 -10.05 4.01
C LYS A 4 -6.21 -9.12 4.75
N LYS A 5 -5.78 -7.89 5.01
CA LYS A 5 -6.60 -6.87 5.65
C LYS A 5 -6.46 -5.54 4.93
N VAL A 6 -7.51 -4.75 4.98
CA VAL A 6 -7.52 -3.38 4.50
C VAL A 6 -8.25 -2.52 5.52
N PHE A 7 -7.80 -1.28 5.73
CA PHE A 7 -8.57 -0.28 6.45
C PHE A 7 -8.71 0.98 5.61
N PHE A 8 -9.76 1.74 5.86
CA PHE A 8 -10.03 2.98 5.16
C PHE A 8 -9.68 4.16 6.05
N THR A 9 -9.06 5.19 5.48
CA THR A 9 -8.74 6.41 6.21
C THR A 9 -8.83 7.62 5.31
N LYS A 10 -8.96 8.78 5.94
CA LYS A 10 -9.06 10.06 5.27
C LYS A 10 -8.50 11.19 6.11
N GLY A 11 -8.17 12.30 5.48
CA GLY A 11 -7.66 13.46 6.18
C GLY A 11 -7.67 14.73 5.34
N VAL A 12 -7.68 15.86 6.03
CA VAL A 12 -7.57 17.20 5.45
C VAL A 12 -6.39 17.92 6.09
N GLY A 13 -5.66 18.71 5.31
CA GLY A 13 -4.55 19.52 5.79
C GLY A 13 -4.55 20.89 5.14
N VAL A 14 -4.14 21.92 5.89
CA VAL A 14 -4.10 23.31 5.42
C VAL A 14 -2.74 23.91 5.73
N HIS A 15 -2.07 24.47 4.72
CA HIS A 15 -0.76 25.09 4.90
C HIS A 15 -0.46 26.12 3.82
N LYS A 16 0.52 27.00 4.07
CA LYS A 16 1.01 27.95 3.05
C LYS A 16 1.72 27.28 1.86
N GLU A 17 2.22 26.07 2.05
CA GLU A 17 2.91 25.26 1.04
C GLU A 17 2.08 24.02 0.70
N ARG A 18 1.88 23.73 -0.60
CA ARG A 18 1.12 22.56 -1.07
C ARG A 18 1.64 21.22 -0.54
N LEU A 19 2.95 21.04 -0.48
CA LEU A 19 3.53 19.78 0.00
C LEU A 19 3.21 19.55 1.48
N ALA A 20 3.29 20.61 2.29
CA ALA A 20 3.02 20.51 3.71
C ALA A 20 1.52 20.44 4.03
N SER A 21 0.63 21.00 3.20
CA SER A 21 -0.81 20.74 3.35
C SER A 21 -1.15 19.27 3.13
N PHE A 22 -0.48 18.62 2.16
CA PHE A 22 -0.60 17.17 1.98
C PHE A 22 -0.03 16.38 3.18
N GLU A 23 1.13 16.76 3.71
CA GLU A 23 1.71 16.14 4.91
C GLU A 23 0.76 16.21 6.11
N MET A 24 0.10 17.37 6.31
CA MET A 24 -0.92 17.53 7.34
C MET A 24 -2.15 16.64 7.11
N ALA A 25 -2.60 16.50 5.86
CA ALA A 25 -3.69 15.58 5.53
C ALA A 25 -3.30 14.12 5.88
N LEU A 26 -2.06 13.72 5.59
CA LEU A 26 -1.54 12.41 5.99
C LEU A 26 -1.44 12.25 7.52
N ARG A 27 -1.13 13.31 8.28
CA ARG A 27 -1.14 13.25 9.75
C ARG A 27 -2.53 12.96 10.29
N VAL A 28 -3.56 13.65 9.76
CA VAL A 28 -4.96 13.39 10.13
C VAL A 28 -5.39 11.98 9.72
N ALA A 29 -4.95 11.51 8.55
CA ALA A 29 -5.18 10.15 8.09
C ALA A 29 -4.43 9.08 8.92
N GLY A 30 -3.45 9.48 9.74
CA GLY A 30 -2.61 8.58 10.52
C GLY A 30 -1.47 7.92 9.72
N LEU A 31 -1.17 8.41 8.51
CA LEU A 31 -0.22 7.80 7.57
C LEU A 31 1.07 8.60 7.35
N ALA A 32 1.23 9.77 7.98
CA ALA A 32 2.40 10.65 7.77
C ALA A 32 3.76 10.00 8.10
N HIS A 33 3.77 8.94 8.90
CA HIS A 33 4.98 8.20 9.25
C HIS A 33 5.29 7.03 8.30
N CYS A 34 4.48 6.80 7.27
CA CYS A 34 4.63 5.70 6.31
C CYS A 34 5.15 6.18 4.96
N ASN A 35 5.76 5.28 4.19
CA ASN A 35 6.10 5.46 2.78
C ASN A 35 4.98 4.86 1.92
N LEU A 36 4.07 5.70 1.40
CA LEU A 36 2.93 5.23 0.61
C LEU A 36 3.33 4.85 -0.81
N VAL A 37 2.86 3.69 -1.26
CA VAL A 37 2.94 3.22 -2.64
C VAL A 37 1.53 3.09 -3.18
N LEU A 38 1.20 3.92 -4.18
CA LEU A 38 -0.05 3.79 -4.90
C LEU A 38 -0.05 2.49 -5.71
N VAL A 39 -1.07 1.67 -5.53
CA VAL A 39 -1.30 0.44 -6.30
C VAL A 39 -2.62 0.50 -7.05
N SER A 40 -2.80 -0.40 -8.01
CA SER A 40 -4.04 -0.53 -8.77
C SER A 40 -5.22 -1.00 -7.92
N SER A 41 -6.42 -0.80 -8.43
CA SER A 41 -7.68 -0.78 -7.70
C SER A 41 -8.33 -2.18 -7.51
N ILE A 42 -7.57 -3.16 -7.00
CA ILE A 42 -8.07 -4.53 -6.74
C ILE A 42 -8.24 -4.79 -5.24
N TYR A 43 -9.42 -5.28 -4.84
CA TYR A 43 -9.66 -5.79 -3.49
C TYR A 43 -9.41 -7.31 -3.46
N PRO A 44 -8.41 -7.82 -2.72
CA PRO A 44 -8.05 -9.24 -2.80
C PRO A 44 -9.16 -10.19 -2.32
N PRO A 45 -9.28 -11.39 -2.92
CA PRO A 45 -10.17 -12.44 -2.41
C PRO A 45 -9.90 -12.76 -0.94
N GLY A 46 -10.96 -12.87 -0.13
CA GLY A 46 -10.85 -13.15 1.30
C GLY A 46 -10.20 -12.05 2.16
N CYS A 47 -9.87 -10.88 1.60
CA CYS A 47 -9.39 -9.74 2.37
C CYS A 47 -10.47 -9.29 3.38
N LYS A 48 -10.05 -8.83 4.55
CA LYS A 48 -10.94 -8.34 5.61
C LYS A 48 -10.83 -6.83 5.77
N VAL A 49 -11.97 -6.14 5.74
CA VAL A 49 -12.03 -4.74 6.16
C VAL A 49 -11.93 -4.69 7.70
N ILE A 50 -10.95 -3.96 8.21
CA ILE A 50 -10.75 -3.70 9.64
C ILE A 50 -10.90 -2.21 9.95
N SER A 51 -11.03 -1.86 11.23
CA SER A 51 -11.11 -0.46 11.64
C SER A 51 -9.79 0.29 11.37
N LYS A 52 -9.86 1.63 11.25
CA LYS A 52 -8.67 2.48 11.13
C LYS A 52 -7.77 2.30 12.35
N GLU A 53 -8.34 2.23 13.55
CA GLU A 53 -7.61 2.12 14.81
C GLU A 53 -6.84 0.80 14.91
N GLU A 54 -7.43 -0.30 14.45
CA GLU A 54 -6.74 -1.59 14.36
C GLU A 54 -5.69 -1.59 13.27
N GLY A 55 -5.99 -1.04 12.09
CA GLY A 55 -5.06 -0.96 10.97
C GLY A 55 -3.81 -0.16 11.30
N LEU A 56 -3.96 1.01 11.92
CA LEU A 56 -2.84 1.87 12.31
C LEU A 56 -1.92 1.21 13.34
N LYS A 57 -2.43 0.36 14.24
CA LYS A 57 -1.60 -0.42 15.19
C LYS A 57 -0.70 -1.45 14.51
N LEU A 58 -1.01 -1.82 13.27
CA LEU A 58 -0.26 -2.78 12.48
C LEU A 58 0.79 -2.09 11.59
N LEU A 59 0.83 -0.76 11.53
CA LEU A 59 1.82 -0.02 10.76
C LEU A 59 3.01 0.39 11.61
N ARG A 60 4.18 0.50 10.97
CA ARG A 60 5.43 0.96 11.60
C ARG A 60 5.97 2.22 10.92
N PRO A 61 6.62 3.13 11.66
CA PRO A 61 7.33 4.25 11.06
C PRO A 61 8.34 3.81 10.00
N GLY A 62 8.31 4.43 8.83
CA GLY A 62 9.16 4.14 7.67
C GLY A 62 8.69 2.96 6.81
N GLU A 63 7.60 2.28 7.18
CA GLU A 63 7.11 1.12 6.42
C GLU A 63 6.64 1.51 5.01
N ILE A 64 6.94 0.67 4.03
CA ILE A 64 6.37 0.76 2.69
C ILE A 64 4.95 0.19 2.74
N VAL A 65 3.97 1.07 2.57
CA VAL A 65 2.56 0.75 2.70
C VAL A 65 1.90 0.89 1.33
N PHE A 66 1.36 -0.22 0.84
CA PHE A 66 0.61 -0.25 -0.41
C PHE A 66 -0.82 0.21 -0.15
N ALA A 67 -1.30 1.16 -0.94
CA ALA A 67 -2.62 1.72 -0.78
C ALA A 67 -3.22 2.12 -2.14
N VAL A 68 -4.54 2.06 -2.21
CA VAL A 68 -5.33 2.71 -3.27
C VAL A 68 -5.80 4.02 -2.67
N TYR A 69 -5.47 5.16 -3.27
CA TYR A 69 -5.81 6.45 -2.69
C TYR A 69 -5.91 7.54 -3.74
N ASP A 70 -6.71 8.55 -3.42
CA ASP A 70 -6.72 9.81 -4.15
C ASP A 70 -6.50 11.00 -3.21
N ARG A 71 -6.15 12.13 -3.80
CA ARG A 71 -5.99 13.41 -3.13
C ARG A 71 -6.29 14.56 -4.08
N GLU A 72 -6.83 15.63 -3.54
CA GLU A 72 -6.93 16.91 -4.25
C GLU A 72 -6.34 18.02 -3.39
N SER A 73 -5.68 19.01 -4.02
CA SER A 73 -5.12 20.19 -3.37
C SER A 73 -5.45 21.45 -4.14
N ASN A 74 -5.92 22.47 -3.42
CA ASN A 74 -6.30 23.75 -4.00
C ASN A 74 -5.95 24.91 -3.06
N ASN A 75 -5.65 26.08 -3.62
CA ASN A 75 -5.47 27.32 -2.88
C ASN A 75 -6.45 28.44 -3.27
N GLU A 76 -7.43 28.16 -4.14
CA GLU A 76 -8.56 29.07 -4.39
C GLU A 76 -9.46 29.16 -3.14
N PRO A 77 -9.68 30.37 -2.58
CA PRO A 77 -10.57 30.55 -1.44
C PRO A 77 -11.98 30.01 -1.71
N ASN A 78 -12.55 29.32 -0.72
CA ASN A 78 -13.92 28.80 -0.75
C ASN A 78 -14.22 27.72 -1.80
N ARG A 79 -13.23 27.27 -2.56
CA ARG A 79 -13.40 26.16 -3.51
C ARG A 79 -13.62 24.86 -2.74
N LEU A 80 -14.75 24.20 -2.98
CA LEU A 80 -15.01 22.87 -2.46
C LEU A 80 -14.17 21.85 -3.24
N ILE A 81 -13.44 20.99 -2.54
CA ILE A 81 -12.68 19.87 -3.09
C ILE A 81 -13.08 18.57 -2.38
N ALA A 82 -12.99 17.45 -3.07
CA ALA A 82 -13.21 16.13 -2.51
C ALA A 82 -12.19 15.10 -3.03
N ALA A 83 -11.90 14.09 -2.20
CA ALA A 83 -11.19 12.87 -2.59
C ALA A 83 -11.90 11.66 -1.98
N SER A 84 -12.06 10.61 -2.76
CA SER A 84 -12.86 9.43 -2.43
C SER A 84 -12.15 8.14 -2.84
N VAL A 85 -12.40 7.08 -2.08
CA VAL A 85 -12.12 5.71 -2.51
C VAL A 85 -13.38 4.86 -2.35
N GLY A 86 -13.84 4.26 -3.45
CA GLY A 86 -14.96 3.31 -3.49
C GLY A 86 -14.48 1.87 -3.35
N LEU A 87 -15.37 0.98 -2.90
CA LEU A 87 -15.15 -0.46 -2.77
C LEU A 87 -16.40 -1.21 -3.21
N ALA A 88 -16.23 -2.23 -4.05
CA ALA A 88 -17.24 -3.24 -4.37
C ALA A 88 -16.70 -4.65 -4.11
N ILE A 89 -17.47 -5.46 -3.38
CA ILE A 89 -17.12 -6.84 -3.00
C ILE A 89 -18.11 -7.82 -3.67
N PRO A 90 -17.61 -8.83 -4.42
CA PRO A 90 -18.46 -9.85 -5.02
C PRO A 90 -19.08 -10.78 -3.97
N ALA A 91 -20.16 -11.44 -4.37
CA ALA A 91 -20.79 -12.48 -3.56
C ALA A 91 -19.92 -13.74 -3.46
N ASP A 92 -19.23 -14.08 -4.54
CA ASP A 92 -18.25 -15.15 -4.55
C ASP A 92 -16.95 -14.68 -3.90
N SER A 93 -16.68 -15.15 -2.69
CA SER A 93 -15.47 -14.81 -1.93
C SER A 93 -14.15 -15.28 -2.56
N SER A 94 -14.20 -16.15 -3.57
CA SER A 94 -13.02 -16.58 -4.34
C SER A 94 -12.62 -15.56 -5.43
N MET A 95 -13.53 -14.67 -5.80
CA MET A 95 -13.30 -13.59 -6.75
C MET A 95 -12.73 -12.35 -6.05
N HIS A 96 -11.96 -11.56 -6.78
CA HIS A 96 -11.50 -10.26 -6.27
C HIS A 96 -12.62 -9.24 -6.36
N GLY A 97 -12.63 -8.28 -5.44
CA GLY A 97 -13.42 -7.06 -5.56
C GLY A 97 -12.67 -5.98 -6.33
N TYR A 98 -13.30 -4.81 -6.41
CA TYR A 98 -12.74 -3.61 -7.01
C TYR A 98 -12.72 -2.47 -6.00
N LEU A 99 -11.65 -1.69 -6.08
CA LEU A 99 -11.59 -0.36 -5.52
C LEU A 99 -11.70 0.65 -6.67
N SER A 100 -11.95 1.90 -6.34
CA SER A 100 -11.93 3.01 -7.29
C SER A 100 -11.47 4.28 -6.58
N GLU A 101 -10.91 5.21 -7.33
CA GLU A 101 -10.44 6.49 -6.86
C GLU A 101 -11.20 7.60 -7.57
N HIS A 102 -11.52 8.68 -6.84
CA HIS A 102 -12.11 9.87 -7.43
C HIS A 102 -11.65 11.12 -6.68
N HIS A 103 -11.40 12.18 -7.41
CA HIS A 103 -11.22 13.52 -6.87
C HIS A 103 -12.06 14.50 -7.68
N SER A 104 -12.51 15.56 -7.01
CA SER A 104 -13.37 16.53 -7.67
C SER A 104 -13.33 17.90 -7.04
N PHE A 105 -13.93 18.83 -7.77
CA PHE A 105 -14.16 20.19 -7.35
C PHE A 105 -15.65 20.51 -7.43
N GLY A 106 -16.20 21.15 -6.41
CA GLY A 106 -17.60 21.57 -6.39
C GLY A 106 -18.61 20.45 -6.09
N GLU A 107 -18.14 19.23 -5.80
CA GLU A 107 -18.97 18.12 -5.32
C GLU A 107 -18.91 18.02 -3.79
N THR A 108 -20.03 17.65 -3.17
CA THR A 108 -20.05 17.29 -1.74
C THR A 108 -19.40 15.93 -1.53
N ASP A 109 -19.08 15.59 -0.28
CA ASP A 109 -18.54 14.28 0.05
C ASP A 109 -19.52 13.14 -0.24
N GLU A 110 -20.82 13.38 -0.15
CA GLU A 110 -21.84 12.38 -0.54
C GLU A 110 -21.74 12.09 -2.04
N LYS A 111 -21.81 13.12 -2.89
CA LYS A 111 -21.76 12.95 -4.35
C LYS A 111 -20.45 12.31 -4.82
N ALA A 112 -19.33 12.80 -4.31
CA ALA A 112 -18.02 12.26 -4.65
C ALA A 112 -17.83 10.82 -4.14
N GLY A 113 -18.47 10.46 -3.01
CA GLY A 113 -18.45 9.11 -2.46
C GLY A 113 -19.31 8.14 -3.25
N GLU A 114 -20.54 8.52 -3.56
CA GLU A 114 -21.47 7.76 -4.42
C GLU A 114 -20.86 7.48 -5.79
N TYR A 115 -20.24 8.50 -6.41
CA TYR A 115 -19.56 8.32 -7.69
C TYR A 115 -18.41 7.29 -7.62
N ALA A 116 -17.57 7.37 -6.58
CA ALA A 116 -16.49 6.39 -6.41
C ALA A 116 -17.07 4.99 -6.17
N GLU A 117 -18.07 4.85 -5.31
CA GLU A 117 -18.75 3.58 -5.04
C GLU A 117 -19.34 2.95 -6.31
N ASP A 118 -20.04 3.75 -7.11
CA ASP A 118 -20.57 3.35 -8.41
C ASP A 118 -19.50 2.88 -9.38
N LEU A 119 -18.40 3.63 -9.45
CA LEU A 119 -17.30 3.27 -10.33
C LEU A 119 -16.71 1.90 -9.95
N ALA A 120 -16.53 1.62 -8.65
CA ALA A 120 -16.06 0.31 -8.18
C ALA A 120 -17.07 -0.81 -8.50
N ALA A 121 -18.36 -0.56 -8.28
CA ALA A 121 -19.42 -1.52 -8.55
C ALA A 121 -19.54 -1.83 -10.04
N SER A 122 -19.49 -0.80 -10.89
CA SER A 122 -19.51 -0.90 -12.34
C SER A 122 -18.30 -1.67 -12.87
N MET A 123 -17.09 -1.43 -12.35
CA MET A 123 -15.92 -2.23 -12.71
C MET A 123 -16.11 -3.70 -12.33
N LEU A 124 -16.59 -3.99 -11.12
CA LEU A 124 -16.85 -5.36 -10.68
C LEU A 124 -17.92 -6.05 -11.54
N ALA A 125 -19.00 -5.34 -11.90
CA ALA A 125 -20.10 -5.84 -12.72
C ALA A 125 -19.62 -6.46 -14.05
N THR A 126 -18.65 -5.81 -14.72
CA THR A 126 -18.06 -6.33 -15.97
C THR A 126 -17.38 -7.69 -15.80
N THR A 127 -16.83 -7.97 -14.61
CA THR A 127 -16.14 -9.24 -14.33
C THR A 127 -17.08 -10.38 -13.95
N VAL A 128 -18.24 -10.06 -13.39
CA VAL A 128 -19.24 -11.06 -12.95
C VAL A 128 -20.38 -11.24 -13.96
N GLY A 129 -20.26 -10.63 -15.14
CA GLY A 129 -21.23 -10.76 -16.24
C GLY A 129 -22.59 -10.17 -15.89
N ILE A 130 -22.60 -8.98 -15.31
CA ILE A 130 -23.80 -8.13 -15.24
C ILE A 130 -23.71 -7.17 -16.44
N GLU A 131 -24.79 -7.09 -17.24
CA GLU A 131 -24.84 -6.14 -18.35
C GLU A 131 -24.76 -4.71 -17.83
N PHE A 132 -23.85 -3.94 -18.41
CA PHE A 132 -23.68 -2.53 -18.08
C PHE A 132 -24.47 -1.69 -19.10
N ASP A 133 -25.49 -1.00 -18.61
CA ASP A 133 -26.22 0.01 -19.37
C ASP A 133 -25.76 1.41 -18.93
N PRO A 134 -25.04 2.16 -19.78
CA PRO A 134 -24.55 3.50 -19.44
C PRO A 134 -25.65 4.56 -19.30
N GLU A 135 -26.87 4.28 -19.76
CA GLU A 135 -27.99 5.23 -19.72
C GLU A 135 -28.74 5.21 -18.37
N LEU A 136 -28.54 4.17 -17.55
CA LEU A 136 -29.16 4.05 -16.22
C LEU A 136 -28.51 5.01 -15.22
N ASP A 137 -29.33 5.64 -14.40
CA ASP A 137 -28.83 6.45 -13.30
C ASP A 137 -28.19 5.59 -12.18
N TRP A 138 -27.58 6.25 -11.20
CA TRP A 138 -26.91 5.55 -10.11
C TRP A 138 -27.87 4.67 -9.31
N ASP A 139 -29.04 5.19 -8.95
CA ASP A 139 -29.99 4.48 -8.09
C ASP A 139 -30.50 3.21 -8.80
N GLU A 140 -30.75 3.31 -10.11
CA GLU A 140 -31.13 2.19 -10.95
C GLU A 140 -30.01 1.13 -11.06
N ARG A 141 -28.76 1.56 -11.29
CA ARG A 141 -27.60 0.65 -11.36
C ARG A 141 -27.33 -0.02 -10.03
N GLU A 142 -27.39 0.73 -8.93
CA GLU A 142 -27.19 0.21 -7.58
C GLU A 142 -28.26 -0.86 -7.25
N GLN A 143 -29.52 -0.61 -7.62
CA GLN A 143 -30.59 -1.60 -7.49
C GLN A 143 -30.35 -2.84 -8.34
N LEU A 144 -29.95 -2.70 -9.60
CA LEU A 144 -29.60 -3.83 -10.48
C LEU A 144 -28.49 -4.68 -9.84
N PHE A 145 -27.43 -4.05 -9.34
CA PHE A 145 -26.32 -4.72 -8.68
C PHE A 145 -26.77 -5.48 -7.44
N LYS A 146 -27.56 -4.84 -6.57
CA LYS A 146 -28.13 -5.47 -5.37
C LYS A 146 -29.08 -6.63 -5.72
N MET A 147 -29.92 -6.48 -6.74
CA MET A 147 -30.87 -7.50 -7.19
C MET A 147 -30.20 -8.68 -7.90
N SER A 148 -29.04 -8.46 -8.53
CA SER A 148 -28.29 -9.53 -9.21
C SER A 148 -27.82 -10.63 -8.25
N GLY A 149 -27.70 -10.33 -6.96
CA GLY A 149 -27.13 -11.21 -5.95
C GLY A 149 -25.63 -11.50 -6.13
N LYS A 150 -24.97 -10.89 -7.13
CA LYS A 150 -23.56 -11.11 -7.46
C LYS A 150 -22.62 -10.12 -6.76
N ILE A 151 -23.14 -8.98 -6.31
CA ILE A 151 -22.40 -7.98 -5.51
C ILE A 151 -23.01 -7.98 -4.11
N VAL A 152 -22.19 -8.27 -3.09
CA VAL A 152 -22.66 -8.40 -1.70
C VAL A 152 -22.59 -7.09 -0.95
N ARG A 153 -21.59 -6.25 -1.26
CA ARG A 153 -21.38 -5.02 -0.53
C ARG A 153 -20.66 -3.99 -1.38
N THR A 154 -21.16 -2.77 -1.33
CA THR A 154 -20.50 -1.56 -1.79
C THR A 154 -20.33 -0.61 -0.61
N THR A 155 -19.28 0.21 -0.64
CA THR A 155 -19.03 1.27 0.36
C THR A 155 -18.00 2.26 -0.18
N ASN A 156 -17.84 3.40 0.48
CA ASN A 156 -16.79 4.37 0.16
C ASN A 156 -16.22 5.05 1.41
N ILE A 157 -15.07 5.70 1.24
CA ILE A 157 -14.51 6.67 2.18
C ILE A 157 -14.21 7.96 1.43
N THR A 158 -14.79 9.08 1.89
CA THR A 158 -14.64 10.38 1.22
C THR A 158 -14.27 11.48 2.18
N GLN A 159 -13.36 12.37 1.76
CA GLN A 159 -13.07 13.62 2.42
C GLN A 159 -13.35 14.80 1.51
N SER A 160 -14.25 15.67 1.93
CA SER A 160 -14.43 17.00 1.35
C SER A 160 -13.78 18.07 2.23
N ALA A 161 -13.44 19.22 1.63
CA ALA A 161 -13.04 20.41 2.37
C ALA A 161 -13.31 21.67 1.54
N VAL A 162 -13.63 22.77 2.22
CA VAL A 162 -13.70 24.10 1.62
C VAL A 162 -12.30 24.73 1.66
N GLY A 163 -11.85 25.25 0.51
CA GLY A 163 -10.56 25.94 0.37
C GLY A 163 -10.42 27.07 1.38
N ASN A 164 -9.24 27.17 1.99
CA ASN A 164 -9.00 28.15 3.05
C ASN A 164 -9.23 29.59 2.53
N LYS A 165 -9.99 30.37 3.30
CA LYS A 165 -10.40 31.73 2.93
C LYS A 165 -9.25 32.70 2.64
N ASP A 166 -8.07 32.46 3.23
CA ASP A 166 -6.89 33.32 3.10
C ASP A 166 -5.97 32.88 1.96
N GLY A 167 -6.43 31.95 1.10
CA GLY A 167 -5.66 31.45 -0.05
C GLY A 167 -4.53 30.48 0.32
N LEU A 168 -4.61 29.86 1.52
CA LEU A 168 -3.71 28.77 1.89
C LEU A 168 -4.09 27.50 1.13
N TRP A 169 -3.09 26.65 0.86
CA TRP A 169 -3.34 25.33 0.29
C TRP A 169 -4.15 24.48 1.25
N THR A 170 -5.29 23.99 0.78
CA THR A 170 -6.09 22.94 1.41
C THR A 170 -5.90 21.66 0.60
N THR A 171 -5.57 20.56 1.27
CA THR A 171 -5.45 19.23 0.66
C THR A 171 -6.41 18.27 1.35
N VAL A 172 -7.17 17.51 0.56
CA VAL A 172 -7.97 16.36 1.01
C VAL A 172 -7.32 15.08 0.53
N PHE A 173 -7.50 14.00 1.29
CA PHE A 173 -6.93 12.68 1.04
C PHE A 173 -7.89 11.60 1.52
N ALA A 174 -8.05 10.54 0.73
CA ALA A 174 -8.81 9.35 1.08
C ALA A 174 -8.10 8.10 0.57
N ALA A 175 -8.07 7.02 1.35
CA ALA A 175 -7.29 5.83 1.06
C ALA A 175 -7.92 4.53 1.58
N ALA A 176 -7.75 3.46 0.79
CA ALA A 176 -7.79 2.08 1.22
C ALA A 176 -6.34 1.57 1.43
N VAL A 177 -6.00 1.24 2.66
CA VAL A 177 -4.63 0.90 3.07
C VAL A 177 -4.51 -0.58 3.34
N PHE A 178 -3.64 -1.26 2.59
CA PHE A 178 -3.43 -2.69 2.74
C PHE A 178 -2.45 -3.02 3.86
N ILE A 179 -2.78 -4.07 4.62
CA ILE A 179 -1.91 -4.64 5.64
C ILE A 179 -1.45 -6.02 5.17
N ASN A 180 -0.12 -6.19 5.12
CA ASN A 180 0.51 -7.46 4.81
C ASN A 180 0.79 -8.26 6.09
N ASP A 181 0.92 -9.58 5.99
CA ASP A 181 1.20 -10.42 7.17
C ASP A 181 2.58 -10.13 7.80
N ASP A 182 3.52 -9.59 7.02
CA ASP A 182 4.83 -9.12 7.48
C ASP A 182 4.75 -7.87 8.39
N ASN A 183 3.54 -7.29 8.53
CA ASN A 183 3.25 -6.14 9.39
C ASN A 183 2.91 -6.55 10.82
N LEU A 184 2.87 -7.85 11.12
CA LEU A 184 2.71 -8.31 12.49
C LEU A 184 3.94 -7.92 13.33
N PRO A 185 3.76 -7.39 14.56
CA PRO A 185 4.85 -7.20 15.50
C PRO A 185 5.60 -8.52 15.70
N VAL A 186 6.93 -8.46 15.76
CA VAL A 186 7.80 -9.63 15.97
C VAL A 186 7.40 -10.44 17.21
N GLU A 187 6.73 -9.82 18.18
CA GLU A 187 6.21 -10.50 19.38
C GLU A 187 5.01 -11.42 19.11
N ALA A 188 4.14 -11.10 18.14
CA ALA A 188 3.00 -11.95 17.76
C ALA A 188 3.44 -13.22 17.02
N VAL A 189 4.60 -13.17 16.35
CA VAL A 189 5.20 -14.33 15.69
C VAL A 189 5.74 -15.34 16.73
N LYS A 190 6.19 -14.85 17.89
CA LYS A 190 6.67 -15.73 18.99
C LYS A 190 5.56 -16.49 19.69
N SER A 191 4.33 -15.96 19.76
CA SER A 191 3.20 -16.69 20.35
C SER A 191 2.62 -17.76 19.43
N ALA A 192 2.78 -17.61 18.10
CA ALA A 192 2.37 -18.62 17.12
C ALA A 192 3.39 -19.75 16.93
N ALA A 193 4.68 -19.48 17.18
CA ALA A 193 5.76 -20.47 17.06
C ALA A 193 5.97 -21.33 18.33
N GLY A 194 5.22 -21.07 19.41
CA GLY A 194 5.36 -21.77 20.69
C GLY A 194 4.56 -23.07 20.76
N ASN A 195 4.83 -24.06 19.90
CA ASN A 195 4.48 -25.45 20.20
C ASN A 195 5.18 -26.54 19.36
N ASN A 196 6.37 -26.27 18.79
CA ASN A 196 7.23 -27.35 18.29
C ASN A 196 8.70 -26.99 18.51
N LYS A 197 9.20 -27.30 19.71
CA LYS A 197 10.65 -27.45 19.94
C LYS A 197 11.00 -28.91 19.74
N VAL A 198 11.43 -29.25 18.53
CA VAL A 198 12.44 -30.30 18.33
C VAL A 198 13.59 -29.63 17.61
N SER A 199 14.75 -29.69 18.26
CA SER A 199 15.98 -28.96 17.97
C SER A 199 16.63 -29.44 16.68
N VAL A 200 16.59 -28.60 15.63
CA VAL A 200 17.37 -28.74 14.37
C VAL A 200 18.89 -28.62 14.61
N GLN A 201 19.34 -28.54 15.87
CA GLN A 201 20.75 -28.40 16.24
C GLN A 201 21.42 -29.72 16.68
N GLU A 202 20.70 -30.83 16.81
CA GLU A 202 21.31 -32.14 17.18
C GLU A 202 21.63 -33.04 15.97
N GLU A 203 20.95 -32.90 14.83
CA GLU A 203 21.21 -33.77 13.66
C GLU A 203 22.49 -33.41 12.88
N VAL A 204 22.97 -32.16 12.98
CA VAL A 204 24.16 -31.72 12.23
C VAL A 204 25.46 -32.18 12.90
N LEU A 205 25.44 -32.49 14.20
CA LEU A 205 26.65 -32.85 14.95
C LEU A 205 27.04 -34.34 14.85
N GLN A 206 26.14 -35.21 14.36
CA GLN A 206 26.42 -36.65 14.23
C GLN A 206 26.97 -37.08 12.86
N GLN A 207 27.03 -36.20 11.85
CA GLN A 207 27.55 -36.55 10.53
C GLN A 207 29.06 -36.27 10.33
N VAL A 208 29.76 -35.74 11.34
CA VAL A 208 31.19 -35.35 11.23
C VAL A 208 32.13 -36.33 11.94
N VAL A 209 31.62 -37.31 12.69
CA VAL A 209 32.45 -38.24 13.47
C VAL A 209 32.18 -39.68 13.05
N GLU A 210 32.57 -40.06 11.84
CA GLU A 210 32.94 -41.44 11.50
C GLU A 210 33.57 -41.53 10.11
N GLY A 211 34.89 -41.73 10.07
CA GLY A 211 35.65 -42.03 8.85
C GLY A 211 37.13 -42.27 9.16
N PRO A 212 37.69 -43.49 8.93
CA PRO A 212 39.01 -43.84 9.44
C PRO A 212 40.17 -43.75 8.42
N LEU A 213 41.34 -43.38 8.98
CA LEU A 213 42.71 -43.90 8.75
C LEU A 213 43.55 -43.52 7.51
N LYS A 214 44.76 -43.02 7.86
CA LYS A 214 46.12 -43.39 7.42
C LYS A 214 46.93 -42.43 6.52
N ASP A 215 47.99 -41.95 7.17
CA ASP A 215 49.33 -41.56 6.74
C ASP A 215 49.79 -42.01 5.34
N THR A 216 50.43 -41.09 4.61
CA THR A 216 51.70 -41.35 3.90
C THR A 216 52.37 -40.04 3.49
N GLU A 217 53.69 -40.03 3.59
CA GLU A 217 54.61 -38.91 3.39
C GLU A 217 54.90 -38.60 1.90
N HIS A 218 55.49 -37.41 1.72
CA HIS A 218 56.50 -37.01 0.73
C HIS A 218 56.13 -36.14 -0.50
N HIS A 219 56.96 -35.08 -0.59
CA HIS A 219 57.48 -34.35 -1.76
C HIS A 219 56.70 -33.17 -2.35
N GLU A 220 57.12 -31.94 -1.96
CA GLU A 220 57.23 -30.79 -2.87
C GLU A 220 58.56 -30.85 -3.65
N PRO A 221 58.64 -30.15 -4.80
CA PRO A 221 59.36 -28.87 -4.75
C PRO A 221 58.80 -27.72 -5.61
N ALA A 222 59.02 -26.51 -5.05
CA ALA A 222 59.46 -25.25 -5.68
C ALA A 222 58.54 -24.51 -6.67
N ALA A 223 57.94 -23.42 -6.17
CA ALA A 223 57.45 -22.29 -6.97
C ALA A 223 58.50 -21.15 -7.00
N HIS A 224 58.88 -20.75 -8.21
CA HIS A 224 59.73 -19.59 -8.47
C HIS A 224 58.95 -18.27 -8.28
N LEU A 225 59.64 -17.30 -7.67
CA LEU A 225 59.26 -15.89 -7.56
C LEU A 225 59.04 -15.23 -8.94
N ASN A 226 58.12 -14.26 -8.99
CA ASN A 226 58.47 -12.94 -9.51
C ASN A 226 57.66 -11.82 -8.82
N LYS A 227 58.41 -10.84 -8.30
CA LYS A 227 57.96 -9.52 -7.84
C LYS A 227 58.00 -8.56 -9.02
N GLU A 228 57.07 -7.61 -9.08
CA GLU A 228 57.25 -6.19 -9.49
C GLU A 228 55.86 -5.54 -9.47
N GLU A 229 55.55 -4.72 -8.47
CA GLU A 229 55.82 -3.28 -8.34
C GLU A 229 54.69 -2.38 -8.88
N ALA A 230 54.29 -1.45 -8.00
CA ALA A 230 53.24 -0.48 -8.15
C ALA A 230 53.73 0.79 -8.87
N LYS A 231 52.81 1.56 -9.47
CA LYS A 231 52.91 3.03 -9.49
C LYS A 231 51.57 3.73 -9.73
N GLN A 232 51.48 4.87 -9.05
CA GLN A 232 50.36 5.77 -8.83
C GLN A 232 49.99 6.59 -10.08
N GLY A 233 48.75 7.10 -10.10
CA GLY A 233 48.32 8.15 -11.02
C GLY A 233 47.03 8.83 -10.55
N THR A 234 47.17 9.87 -9.73
CA THR A 234 46.10 10.79 -9.32
C THR A 234 45.81 11.79 -10.44
N GLY A 235 44.54 11.92 -10.83
CA GLY A 235 44.09 12.92 -11.82
C GLY A 235 42.72 13.49 -11.47
N ARG A 236 42.70 14.66 -10.80
CA ARG A 236 41.50 15.49 -10.61
C ARG A 236 41.15 16.18 -11.93
N VAL A 237 39.90 16.05 -12.40
CA VAL A 237 39.36 16.86 -13.50
C VAL A 237 38.35 17.86 -12.95
N ARG A 238 38.52 19.14 -13.34
CA ARG A 238 37.68 20.29 -12.96
C ARG A 238 36.44 20.36 -13.88
N LEU A 239 35.30 20.78 -13.30
CA LEU A 239 34.08 21.17 -14.01
C LEU A 239 34.14 22.67 -14.43
N PRO A 240 33.62 23.06 -15.60
CA PRO A 240 33.39 24.46 -15.95
C PRO A 240 32.02 24.98 -15.47
N LYS A 241 31.97 26.28 -15.14
CA LYS A 241 30.75 27.03 -14.76
C LYS A 241 29.94 27.45 -16.01
N PRO A 242 28.61 27.66 -15.88
CA PRO A 242 27.73 27.97 -17.00
C PRO A 242 27.67 29.47 -17.32
N LEU A 243 27.31 29.77 -18.57
CA LEU A 243 26.83 31.07 -19.07
C LEU A 243 25.34 31.24 -18.75
#